data_AF-A0A7Z7BDR9-F1
#
_entry.id   AF-A0A7Z7BDR9-F1
#
_cell.length_a   1.000
_cell.length_b   1.000
_cell.length_c   1.000
_cell.angle_alpha   90.00
_cell.angle_beta   90.00
_cell.angle_gamma   90.00
#
_symmetry.space_group_name_H-M   'P 1'
#
loop_
_entity.id
_entity.type
_entity.pdbx_description
1 polymer ?
#
loop_
_entity_poly.entity_id
_entity_poly.type
_entity_poly.pdbx_seq_one_letter_code
_entity_poly.pdbx_strand_id
1 'polypeptide(L)'
;MMEDATRRYMPIVVEFDPDFMLVSMEMWRKSPDMQIPIADELKIHFMENRRRLLEGFVTTGKAWKIIVHDLKAVDESAGLDDVRLAVQAFLSWAEDGLQALGDLSPKCC
;
A
#
# COMPACT_ATOMS: atom_id res chain seq x y z
N MET A 1 -19.41 32.42 30.88
CA MET A 1 -18.13 31.67 30.85
C MET A 1 -18.19 30.73 29.67
N MET A 2 -17.62 31.13 28.54
CA MET A 2 -17.41 30.25 27.40
C MET A 2 -15.92 29.91 27.46
N GLU A 3 -15.60 28.70 27.94
CA GLU A 3 -14.26 28.15 27.74
C GLU A 3 -14.03 28.05 26.25
N ASP A 4 -13.00 28.76 25.80
CA ASP A 4 -12.51 28.76 24.43
C ASP A 4 -12.07 27.33 24.08
N ALA A 5 -12.97 26.60 23.43
CA ALA A 5 -12.77 25.23 22.99
C ALA A 5 -11.84 25.12 21.78
N THR A 6 -11.09 26.17 21.41
CA THR A 6 -9.88 25.99 20.61
C THR A 6 -8.77 25.41 21.48
N ARG A 7 -8.94 24.14 21.86
CA ARG A 7 -7.83 23.26 22.20
C ARG A 7 -6.84 23.40 21.03
N ARG A 8 -5.72 24.09 21.25
CA ARG A 8 -4.67 24.34 20.25
C ARG A 8 -4.39 23.02 19.54
N TYR A 9 -4.91 22.86 18.32
CA TYR A 9 -4.60 21.72 17.49
C TYR A 9 -3.17 21.94 17.03
N MET A 10 -2.22 21.33 17.74
CA MET A 10 -0.86 21.21 17.26
C MET A 10 -0.84 20.00 16.33
N PRO A 11 -0.67 20.19 15.01
CA PRO A 11 -0.53 19.05 14.11
C PRO A 11 0.70 18.23 14.53
N ILE A 12 0.57 16.90 14.48
CA ILE A 12 1.72 16.02 14.61
C ILE A 12 2.51 16.15 13.31
N VAL A 13 3.74 16.63 13.40
CA VAL A 13 4.67 16.68 12.27
C VAL A 13 5.43 15.37 12.24
N VAL A 14 5.44 14.72 11.09
CA VAL A 14 6.18 13.49 10.85
C VAL A 14 7.15 13.72 9.69
N GLU A 15 8.32 13.10 9.77
CA GLU A 15 9.17 12.94 8.60
C GLU A 15 8.54 11.89 7.68
N PHE A 16 8.43 12.22 6.40
CA PHE A 16 7.78 11.38 5.42
C PHE A 16 8.68 11.26 4.19
N ASP A 17 9.06 10.02 3.88
CA ASP A 17 9.88 9.68 2.71
C ASP A 17 8.96 9.09 1.62
N PRO A 18 8.54 9.91 0.63
CA PRO A 18 7.69 9.44 -0.46
C PRO A 18 8.42 8.45 -1.37
N ASP A 19 9.72 8.64 -1.61
CA ASP A 19 10.51 7.82 -2.53
C ASP A 19 10.62 6.38 -2.02
N PHE A 20 10.87 6.21 -0.72
CA PHE A 20 10.91 4.89 -0.11
C PHE A 20 9.59 4.13 -0.29
N MET A 21 8.45 4.81 -0.10
CA MET A 21 7.14 4.18 -0.29
C MET A 21 6.90 3.78 -1.75
N LEU A 22 7.22 4.67 -2.70
CA LEU A 22 7.07 4.41 -4.13
C LEU A 22 7.90 3.21 -4.58
N VAL A 23 9.18 3.17 -4.20
CA VAL A 23 10.10 2.07 -4.52
C VAL A 23 9.61 0.75 -3.88
N SER A 24 9.13 0.80 -2.64
CA SER A 24 8.62 -0.38 -1.94
C SER A 24 7.40 -0.98 -2.66
N MET A 25 6.43 -0.14 -3.06
CA MET A 25 5.26 -0.59 -3.82
C MET A 25 5.64 -1.20 -5.16
N GLU A 26 6.58 -0.59 -5.88
CA GLU A 26 7.06 -1.11 -7.15
C GLU A 26 7.71 -2.50 -6.99
N MET A 27 8.61 -2.63 -6.00
CA MET A 27 9.28 -3.90 -5.69
C MET A 27 8.26 -4.98 -5.30
N TRP A 28 7.30 -4.65 -4.45
CA TRP A 28 6.24 -5.59 -4.05
C TRP A 28 5.31 -5.97 -5.19
N ARG A 29 5.04 -5.08 -6.15
CA ARG A 29 4.28 -5.44 -7.36
C ARG A 29 5.03 -6.42 -8.24
N LYS A 30 6.34 -6.21 -8.40
CA LYS A 30 7.18 -7.02 -9.28
C LYS A 30 7.55 -8.39 -8.69
N SER A 31 7.56 -8.53 -7.36
CA SER A 31 8.09 -9.74 -6.69
C SER A 31 7.21 -10.98 -6.90
N PRO A 32 5.88 -10.96 -6.67
CA PRO A 32 5.03 -12.14 -6.82
C PRO A 32 4.95 -12.65 -8.27
N ASP A 33 5.09 -11.75 -9.24
CA ASP A 33 5.03 -12.05 -10.67
C ASP A 33 6.42 -12.26 -11.29
N MET A 34 7.48 -12.39 -10.47
CA MET A 34 8.85 -12.69 -10.88
C MET A 34 9.45 -11.71 -11.92
N GLN A 35 9.03 -10.44 -11.88
CA GLN A 35 9.49 -9.40 -12.81
C GLN A 35 10.85 -8.79 -12.40
N ILE A 36 11.46 -9.31 -11.34
CA ILE A 36 12.79 -8.97 -10.86
C ILE A 36 13.64 -10.25 -10.74
N PRO A 37 14.96 -10.19 -10.92
CA PRO A 37 15.83 -11.33 -10.65
C PRO A 37 15.75 -11.72 -9.16
N ILE A 38 15.21 -12.91 -8.88
CA ILE A 38 15.11 -13.47 -7.52
C ILE A 38 15.73 -14.87 -7.53
N ALA A 39 16.29 -15.30 -6.39
CA ALA A 39 16.74 -16.68 -6.22
C ALA A 39 15.57 -17.65 -6.42
N ASP A 40 15.83 -18.84 -6.98
CA ASP A 40 14.78 -19.79 -7.34
C ASP A 40 13.94 -20.26 -6.14
N GLU A 41 14.57 -20.43 -4.99
CA GLU A 41 13.89 -20.76 -3.72
C GLU A 41 12.86 -19.69 -3.33
N LEU A 42 13.20 -18.41 -3.55
CA LEU A 42 12.28 -17.31 -3.29
C LEU A 42 11.14 -17.27 -4.31
N LYS A 43 11.41 -17.60 -5.59
CA LYS A 43 10.35 -17.68 -6.62
C LYS A 43 9.28 -18.70 -6.23
N ILE A 44 9.71 -19.91 -5.83
CA ILE A 44 8.80 -20.97 -5.37
C ILE A 44 7.97 -20.47 -4.18
N HIS A 45 8.64 -19.88 -3.19
CA HIS A 45 7.96 -19.31 -2.03
C HIS A 45 6.90 -18.26 -2.41
N PHE A 46 7.23 -17.33 -3.32
CA PHE A 46 6.31 -16.29 -3.79
C PHE A 46 5.10 -16.89 -4.53
N MET A 47 5.31 -17.92 -5.35
CA MET A 47 4.24 -18.61 -6.07
C MET A 47 3.30 -19.38 -5.14
N GLU A 48 3.86 -20.18 -4.22
CA GLU A 48 3.10 -20.97 -3.25
C GLU A 48 2.28 -20.09 -2.30
N ASN A 49 2.82 -18.92 -1.93
CA ASN A 49 2.21 -18.01 -0.96
C ASN A 49 1.51 -16.81 -1.63
N ARG A 50 1.32 -16.82 -2.95
CA ARG A 50 0.83 -15.67 -3.72
C ARG A 50 -0.46 -15.08 -3.13
N ARG A 51 -1.44 -15.91 -2.78
CA ARG A 51 -2.69 -15.47 -2.13
C ARG A 51 -2.42 -14.74 -0.80
N ARG A 52 -1.66 -15.38 0.10
CA ARG A 52 -1.34 -14.82 1.43
C ARG A 52 -0.56 -13.51 1.32
N LEU A 53 0.34 -13.40 0.35
CA LEU A 53 1.10 -12.18 0.09
C LEU A 53 0.19 -11.06 -0.39
N LEU A 54 -0.70 -11.33 -1.34
CA LEU A 54 -1.68 -10.35 -1.82
C LEU A 54 -2.63 -9.91 -0.70
N GLU A 55 -3.08 -10.82 0.18
CA GLU A 55 -3.86 -10.47 1.38
C GLU A 55 -3.09 -9.50 2.29
N GLY A 56 -1.82 -9.78 2.55
CA GLY A 56 -0.93 -8.88 3.30
C GLY A 56 -0.79 -7.51 2.64
N PHE A 57 -0.64 -7.47 1.30
CA PHE A 57 -0.56 -6.22 0.54
C PHE A 57 -1.87 -5.43 0.57
N VAL A 58 -3.03 -6.09 0.54
CA VAL A 58 -4.33 -5.41 0.74
C VAL A 58 -4.41 -4.77 2.12
N THR A 59 -4.00 -5.50 3.17
CA THR A 59 -3.98 -4.95 4.54
C THR A 59 -3.06 -3.73 4.63
N THR A 60 -1.83 -3.82 4.13
CA THR A 60 -0.88 -2.70 4.13
C THR A 60 -1.37 -1.53 3.28
N GLY A 61 -1.90 -1.79 2.09
CA GLY A 61 -2.45 -0.75 1.19
C GLY A 61 -3.61 0.01 1.83
N LYS A 62 -4.51 -0.67 2.55
CA LYS A 62 -5.58 -0.03 3.33
C LYS A 62 -5.05 0.85 4.45
N ALA A 63 -4.06 0.35 5.21
CA ALA A 63 -3.44 1.12 6.28
C ALA A 63 -2.73 2.38 5.74
N TRP A 64 -1.95 2.24 4.67
CA TRP A 64 -1.28 3.36 4.02
C TRP A 64 -2.28 4.37 3.46
N LYS A 65 -3.35 3.92 2.80
CA LYS A 65 -4.40 4.80 2.29
C LYS A 65 -4.99 5.67 3.39
N ILE A 66 -5.27 5.10 4.57
CA ILE A 66 -5.76 5.86 5.72
C ILE A 66 -4.73 6.89 6.18
N ILE A 67 -3.47 6.48 6.35
CA ILE A 67 -2.39 7.36 6.81
C ILE A 67 -2.19 8.53 5.84
N VAL A 68 -1.98 8.26 4.54
CA VAL A 68 -1.63 9.30 3.56
C VAL A 68 -2.80 10.20 3.16
N HIS A 69 -4.04 9.75 3.40
CA HIS A 69 -5.24 10.57 3.15
C HIS A 69 -5.23 11.83 4.01
N ASP A 70 -4.92 11.69 5.29
CA ASP A 70 -5.02 12.79 6.27
C ASP A 70 -3.73 13.62 6.40
N LEU A 71 -2.61 13.14 5.85
CA LEU A 71 -1.38 13.92 5.80
C LEU A 71 -1.55 15.21 5.00
N LYS A 72 -0.87 16.27 5.42
CA LYS A 72 -0.78 17.52 4.68
C LYS A 72 0.68 17.90 4.60
N ALA A 73 1.13 18.28 3.41
CA ALA A 73 2.46 18.86 3.27
C ALA A 73 2.53 20.16 4.08
N VAL A 74 3.62 20.32 4.82
CA VAL A 74 3.91 21.57 5.56
C VAL A 74 4.46 22.62 4.61
N ASP A 75 5.34 22.22 3.67
CA ASP A 75 5.98 23.10 2.70
C ASP A 75 5.58 22.76 1.25
N GLU A 76 6.03 21.61 0.72
CA GLU A 76 5.81 21.22 -0.68
C GLU A 76 4.91 19.97 -0.80
N SER A 77 3.83 20.09 -1.58
CA SER A 77 2.80 19.05 -1.71
C SER A 77 3.05 18.03 -2.82
N ALA A 78 3.97 18.31 -3.76
CA ALA A 78 4.07 17.59 -5.03
C ALA A 78 4.25 16.08 -4.85
N GLY A 79 5.04 15.63 -3.86
CA GLY A 79 5.25 14.20 -3.62
C GLY A 79 4.09 13.47 -2.93
N LEU A 80 3.23 14.17 -2.17
CA LEU A 80 2.20 13.51 -1.37
C LEU A 80 1.01 13.05 -2.22
N ASP A 81 0.61 13.84 -3.21
CA ASP A 81 -0.47 13.48 -4.13
C ASP A 81 -0.08 12.30 -5.01
N ASP A 82 1.17 12.26 -5.49
CA ASP A 82 1.70 11.12 -6.23
C ASP A 82 1.69 9.84 -5.39
N VAL A 83 2.08 9.92 -4.11
CA VAL A 83 2.00 8.77 -3.21
C VAL A 83 0.56 8.33 -2.98
N ARG A 84 -0.40 9.24 -2.84
CA ARG A 84 -1.83 8.87 -2.69
C ARG A 84 -2.33 8.10 -3.91
N LEU A 85 -2.01 8.56 -5.11
CA LEU A 85 -2.35 7.88 -6.35
C LEU A 85 -1.68 6.50 -6.42
N ALA A 86 -0.39 6.43 -6.08
CA ALA A 86 0.36 5.17 -6.09
C ALA A 86 -0.17 4.15 -5.07
N VAL A 87 -0.52 4.58 -3.86
CA VAL A 87 -1.14 3.74 -2.83
C VAL A 87 -2.50 3.21 -3.28
N GLN A 88 -3.32 4.05 -3.92
CA GLN A 88 -4.60 3.62 -4.47
C GLN A 88 -4.39 2.58 -5.59
N ALA A 89 -3.46 2.82 -6.50
CA ALA A 89 -3.14 1.89 -7.58
C ALA A 89 -2.56 0.56 -7.06
N PHE A 90 -1.72 0.61 -6.01
CA PHE A 90 -1.18 -0.57 -5.35
C PHE A 90 -2.27 -1.40 -4.68
N LEU A 91 -3.17 -0.75 -3.94
CA LEU A 91 -4.30 -1.42 -3.30
C LEU A 91 -5.21 -2.10 -4.33
N SER A 92 -5.59 -1.37 -5.40
CA SER A 92 -6.40 -1.93 -6.47
C SER A 92 -5.73 -3.13 -7.14
N TRP A 93 -4.42 -3.05 -7.45
CA TRP A 93 -3.68 -4.20 -7.99
C TRP A 93 -3.71 -5.42 -7.07
N ALA A 94 -3.57 -5.24 -5.76
CA ALA A 94 -3.60 -6.35 -4.82
C ALA A 94 -5.01 -6.97 -4.70
N GLU A 95 -6.06 -6.14 -4.66
CA GLU A 95 -7.46 -6.59 -4.62
C GLU A 95 -7.85 -7.32 -5.92
N ASP A 96 -7.49 -6.79 -7.08
CA ASP A 96 -7.70 -7.43 -8.39
C ASP A 96 -6.97 -8.77 -8.48
N GLY A 97 -5.74 -8.84 -7.97
CA GLY A 97 -4.96 -10.08 -7.89
C GLY A 97 -5.64 -11.16 -7.05
N LEU A 98 -6.23 -10.80 -5.91
CA LEU A 98 -6.98 -11.73 -5.07
C LEU A 98 -8.27 -12.19 -5.75
N GLN A 99 -8.98 -11.29 -6.41
CA GLN A 99 -10.19 -11.62 -7.15
C GLN A 99 -9.88 -12.61 -8.28
N ALA A 100 -8.84 -12.35 -9.07
CA ALA A 100 -8.41 -13.26 -10.13
C ALA A 100 -8.04 -14.66 -9.60
N LEU A 101 -7.35 -14.74 -8.45
CA LEU A 101 -7.08 -16.03 -7.80
C LEU A 101 -8.36 -16.72 -7.29
N GLY A 102 -9.36 -15.95 -6.86
CA GLY A 102 -10.68 -16.46 -6.49
C GLY A 102 -11.45 -17.04 -7.68
N ASP A 103 -11.42 -16.36 -8.82
CA ASP A 103 -12.11 -16.78 -10.05
C ASP A 103 -11.53 -18.06 -10.66
N LEU A 104 -10.24 -18.32 -10.42
CA LEU A 104 -9.56 -19.55 -10.83
C LEU A 104 -9.81 -20.74 -9.89
N SER A 105 -10.27 -20.49 -8.66
CA SER A 105 -10.59 -21.56 -7.73
C SER A 105 -11.92 -22.21 -8.15
N PRO A 106 -12.03 -23.56 -8.15
CA PRO A 106 -13.31 -24.22 -8.38
C PRO A 106 -14.32 -23.68 -7.37
N LYS A 107 -15.43 -23.12 -7.86
CA LYS A 107 -16.56 -22.80 -6.99
C LYS A 107 -17.11 -24.15 -6.54
N CYS A 108 -16.91 -24.53 -5.28
CA CYS A 108 -17.59 -25.70 -4.72
C CYS A 108 -19.10 -25.49 -4.87
N CYS A 109 -19.71 -26.27 -5.76
CA CYS A 109 -21.15 -26.50 -5.83
C CYS A 109 -21.57 -27.50 -4.75
#